data_AF-A0A6H2HDZ5-F1
#
_entry.id   AF-A0A6H2HDZ5-F1
#
_cell.length_a   1.000
_cell.length_b   1.000
_cell.length_c   1.000
_cell.angle_alpha   90.00
_cell.angle_beta   90.00
_cell.angle_gamma   90.00
#
_symmetry.space_group_name_H-M   'P 1'
#
loop_
_entity.id
_entity.type
_entity.pdbx_description
1 polymer ?
#
loop_
_entity_poly.entity_id
_entity_poly.type
_entity_poly.pdbx_seq_one_letter_code
_entity_poly.pdbx_strand_id
1 'polypeptide(L)'
;MTDRRYLPDSAYPPRSLRRRQRGFTLIEMVLVITLMGALGVVVVVAMKTPIDTYLAGSRRADLSDSADTALRRVSRDLRKALPNSVRLVANDAQCLEFIPTRTGGRYREAIDSRAALAQTNLNVLDFNLVASSFNMLGENPALPSDQHIRTGDLVAVYNLGSVGSDAYRLDNVAQISASTLAIPGGLLSGVSYGPETQLQISGRSTPFPLPSASKRFQIIPGDEQVVSYVCSGAGLDAAGNGQGTLYRYARSALSNAQGLTAYPPPTSCAAILTNLNAVTDKPAVLASNVSECRFDYDSASGHLGLVRLALSVTRSNETVRLSAQTGVENLP
;
A
#
# COMPACT_ATOMS: atom_id res chain seq x y z
N MET A 1 -21.05 78.59 63.54
CA MET A 1 -21.99 79.72 63.38
C MET A 1 -22.30 79.82 61.89
N THR A 2 -23.52 79.96 61.40
CA THR A 2 -24.89 79.98 61.98
C THR A 2 -25.86 79.95 60.78
N ASP A 3 -27.12 79.53 60.83
CA ASP A 3 -27.91 78.67 61.73
C ASP A 3 -29.20 78.33 60.91
N ARG A 4 -30.08 77.48 61.46
CA ARG A 4 -31.40 77.09 60.93
C ARG A 4 -32.14 78.15 60.11
N ARG A 5 -32.75 77.67 59.02
CA ARG A 5 -34.21 77.70 58.86
C ARG A 5 -34.68 76.44 58.15
N TYR A 6 -35.63 75.74 58.76
CA TYR A 6 -36.32 74.58 58.18
C TYR A 6 -37.77 74.63 58.63
N LEU A 7 -38.70 74.72 57.68
CA LEU A 7 -40.12 74.46 57.86
C LEU A 7 -40.58 73.67 56.60
N PRO A 8 -41.51 72.69 56.73
CA PRO A 8 -41.51 71.55 55.82
C PRO A 8 -42.72 71.50 54.86
N ASP A 9 -42.68 70.47 54.00
CA ASP A 9 -43.79 69.80 53.30
C ASP A 9 -44.71 70.66 52.40
N SER A 10 -44.68 70.47 51.09
CA SER A 10 -45.25 69.24 50.53
C SER A 10 -44.85 68.99 49.07
N ALA A 11 -44.51 67.74 48.74
CA ALA A 11 -44.37 67.26 47.37
C ALA A 11 -44.82 65.79 47.28
N TYR A 12 -45.62 65.46 46.27
CA TYR A 12 -46.33 64.17 46.20
C TYR A 12 -45.40 62.98 45.86
N PRO A 13 -45.68 61.76 46.37
CA PRO A 13 -44.95 60.57 45.99
C PRO A 13 -45.23 60.19 44.52
N PRO A 14 -44.23 59.65 43.79
CA PRO A 14 -44.38 59.29 42.37
C PRO A 14 -45.36 58.12 42.20
N ARG A 15 -46.39 58.32 41.37
CA ARG A 15 -47.38 57.27 41.04
C ARG A 15 -46.71 56.15 40.22
N SER A 16 -46.54 54.98 40.82
CA SER A 16 -46.08 53.79 40.12
C SER A 16 -47.17 53.26 39.17
N LEU A 17 -46.94 53.43 37.86
CA LEU A 17 -47.78 52.83 36.82
C LEU A 17 -47.56 51.30 36.79
N ARG A 18 -48.28 50.58 37.67
CA ARG A 18 -48.40 49.12 37.58
C ARG A 18 -48.98 48.74 36.22
N ARG A 19 -48.13 48.32 35.27
CA ARG A 19 -48.56 47.60 34.07
C ARG A 19 -49.37 46.39 34.53
N ARG A 20 -50.68 46.40 34.30
CA ARG A 20 -51.50 45.18 34.40
C ARG A 20 -50.97 44.21 33.35
N GLN A 21 -50.28 43.16 33.78
CA GLN A 21 -50.05 41.99 32.93
C GLN A 21 -51.43 41.45 32.55
N ARG A 22 -51.79 41.56 31.27
CA ARG A 22 -52.95 40.86 30.73
C ARG A 22 -52.55 39.39 30.60
N GLY A 23 -53.21 38.51 31.35
CA GLY A 23 -53.04 37.07 31.18
C GLY A 23 -53.55 36.62 29.80
N PHE A 24 -52.85 35.67 29.19
CA PHE A 24 -53.31 34.97 27.98
C PHE A 24 -54.65 34.29 28.23
N THR A 25 -55.48 34.17 27.19
CA THR A 25 -56.72 33.38 27.29
C THR A 25 -56.45 31.90 26.97
N LEU A 26 -57.31 31.00 27.46
CA LEU A 26 -57.20 29.56 27.18
C LEU A 26 -57.27 29.27 25.67
N ILE A 27 -58.13 30.00 24.94
CA ILE A 27 -58.28 29.91 23.48
C ILE A 27 -56.97 30.28 22.77
N GLU A 28 -56.30 31.33 23.25
CA GLU A 28 -55.01 31.83 22.74
C GLU A 28 -53.90 30.79 22.90
N MET A 29 -53.83 30.11 24.06
CA MET A 29 -52.88 29.01 24.29
C MET A 29 -53.17 27.79 23.40
N VAL A 30 -54.45 27.39 23.25
CA VAL A 30 -54.83 26.26 22.37
C VAL A 30 -54.48 26.57 20.92
N LEU A 31 -54.75 27.79 20.44
CA LEU A 31 -54.46 28.23 19.08
C LEU A 31 -52.94 28.32 18.80
N VAL A 32 -52.14 28.75 19.78
CA VAL A 32 -50.67 28.72 19.66
C VAL A 32 -50.15 27.29 19.57
N ILE A 33 -50.63 26.36 20.40
CA ILE A 33 -50.17 24.96 20.41
C ILE A 33 -50.54 24.26 19.09
N THR A 34 -51.75 24.45 18.56
CA THR A 34 -52.16 23.82 17.29
C THR A 34 -51.40 24.38 16.09
N LEU A 35 -51.14 25.69 16.04
CA LEU A 35 -50.31 26.30 14.99
C LEU A 35 -48.85 25.85 15.07
N MET A 36 -48.27 25.77 16.28
CA MET A 36 -46.90 25.25 16.47
C MET A 36 -46.80 23.78 16.03
N GLY A 37 -47.81 22.95 16.35
CA GLY A 37 -47.87 21.56 15.88
C GLY A 37 -47.92 21.45 14.37
N ALA A 38 -48.80 22.21 13.71
CA ALA A 38 -48.93 22.21 12.26
C ALA A 38 -47.64 22.67 11.54
N LEU A 39 -47.02 23.75 12.01
CA LEU A 39 -45.74 24.24 11.47
C LEU A 39 -44.59 23.26 11.73
N GLY A 40 -44.55 22.62 12.92
CA GLY A 40 -43.55 21.63 13.27
C GLY A 40 -43.51 20.43 12.32
N VAL A 41 -44.68 19.90 11.94
CA VAL A 41 -44.77 18.80 10.96
C VAL A 41 -44.20 19.20 9.60
N VAL A 42 -44.54 20.41 9.10
CA VAL A 42 -44.02 20.92 7.82
C VAL A 42 -42.50 21.07 7.87
N VAL A 43 -41.94 21.61 8.95
CA VAL A 43 -40.49 21.76 9.12
C VAL A 43 -39.78 20.40 9.16
N VAL A 44 -40.31 19.41 9.89
CA VAL A 44 -39.71 18.06 9.97
C VAL A 44 -39.68 17.38 8.60
N VAL A 45 -40.78 17.43 7.84
CA VAL A 45 -40.82 16.85 6.48
C VAL A 45 -39.89 17.58 5.53
N ALA A 46 -39.84 18.91 5.57
CA ALA A 46 -38.96 19.72 4.74
C ALA A 46 -37.46 19.50 5.04
N MET A 47 -37.10 19.26 6.31
CA MET A 47 -35.71 19.04 6.73
C MET A 47 -35.22 17.60 6.56
N LYS A 48 -36.13 16.61 6.47
CA LYS A 48 -35.74 15.21 6.25
C LYS A 48 -34.97 15.03 4.94
N THR A 49 -35.46 15.56 3.82
CA THR A 49 -34.83 15.34 2.50
C THR A 49 -33.39 15.92 2.41
N PRO A 50 -33.10 17.16 2.85
CA PRO A 50 -31.72 17.67 2.93
C PRO A 50 -30.78 16.86 3.83
N ILE A 51 -31.30 16.29 4.93
CA ILE A 51 -30.50 15.44 5.84
C ILE A 51 -30.21 14.10 5.18
N ASP A 52 -31.22 13.44 4.59
CA ASP A 52 -31.04 12.16 3.91
C ASP A 52 -30.07 12.27 2.71
N THR A 53 -30.13 13.35 1.93
CA THR A 53 -29.22 13.57 0.79
C THR A 53 -27.82 13.92 1.23
N TYR A 54 -27.64 14.70 2.31
CA TYR A 54 -26.32 14.95 2.90
C TYR A 54 -25.68 13.65 3.42
N LEU A 55 -26.44 12.82 4.15
CA LEU A 55 -25.95 11.54 4.66
C LEU A 55 -25.63 10.55 3.53
N ALA A 56 -26.37 10.56 2.42
CA ALA A 56 -26.03 9.80 1.22
C ALA A 56 -24.73 10.31 0.56
N GLY A 57 -24.59 11.63 0.39
CA GLY A 57 -23.37 12.24 -0.13
C GLY A 57 -22.12 11.85 0.68
N SER A 58 -22.21 11.88 2.01
CA SER A 58 -21.13 11.45 2.90
C SER A 58 -20.77 9.97 2.71
N ARG A 59 -21.75 9.05 2.77
CA ARG A 59 -21.49 7.62 2.58
C ARG A 59 -20.85 7.33 1.22
N ARG A 60 -21.29 8.01 0.17
CA ARG A 60 -20.75 7.83 -1.17
C ARG A 60 -19.31 8.32 -1.30
N ALA A 61 -18.94 9.40 -0.60
CA ALA A 61 -17.56 9.83 -0.46
C ALA A 61 -16.73 8.75 0.27
N ASP A 62 -17.15 8.30 1.46
CA ASP A 62 -16.45 7.28 2.26
C ASP A 62 -16.18 5.98 1.46
N LEU A 63 -17.19 5.51 0.70
CA LEU A 63 -17.09 4.33 -0.16
C LEU A 63 -16.13 4.54 -1.34
N SER A 64 -16.13 5.75 -1.93
CA SER A 64 -15.26 6.10 -3.07
C SER A 64 -13.81 6.23 -2.63
N ASP A 65 -13.55 6.93 -1.53
CA ASP A 65 -12.21 7.18 -1.00
C ASP A 65 -11.55 5.89 -0.48
N SER A 66 -12.33 4.99 0.16
CA SER A 66 -11.83 3.66 0.54
C SER A 66 -11.46 2.81 -0.68
N ALA A 67 -12.31 2.80 -1.72
CA ALA A 67 -12.04 2.03 -2.94
C ALA A 67 -10.83 2.59 -3.72
N ASP A 68 -10.75 3.91 -3.92
CA ASP A 68 -9.63 4.57 -4.61
C ASP A 68 -8.31 4.42 -3.83
N THR A 69 -8.34 4.55 -2.50
CA THR A 69 -7.16 4.31 -1.65
C THR A 69 -6.63 2.88 -1.81
N ALA A 70 -7.52 1.88 -1.81
CA ALA A 70 -7.17 0.48 -2.02
C ALA A 70 -6.59 0.25 -3.43
N LEU A 71 -7.27 0.73 -4.49
CA LEU A 71 -6.81 0.62 -5.87
C LEU A 71 -5.45 1.29 -6.08
N ARG A 72 -5.23 2.49 -5.52
CA ARG A 72 -3.95 3.20 -5.59
C ARG A 72 -2.84 2.50 -4.79
N ARG A 73 -3.14 1.81 -3.68
CA ARG A 73 -2.14 1.01 -2.96
C ARG A 73 -1.71 -0.19 -3.79
N VAL A 74 -2.67 -0.97 -4.30
CA VAL A 74 -2.42 -2.10 -5.22
C VAL A 74 -1.59 -1.66 -6.43
N SER A 75 -1.99 -0.55 -7.06
CA SER A 75 -1.31 0.00 -8.24
C SER A 75 0.11 0.52 -7.98
N ARG A 76 0.45 0.91 -6.74
CA ARG A 76 1.82 1.32 -6.37
C ARG A 76 2.73 0.14 -6.10
N ASP A 77 2.24 -0.86 -5.36
CA ASP A 77 3.06 -2.02 -4.99
C ASP A 77 3.34 -2.89 -6.22
N LEU A 78 2.37 -3.07 -7.13
CA LEU A 78 2.55 -3.79 -8.39
C LEU A 78 3.59 -3.16 -9.33
N ARG A 79 3.77 -1.84 -9.30
CA ARG A 79 4.85 -1.16 -10.04
C ARG A 79 6.25 -1.47 -9.50
N LYS A 80 6.34 -2.11 -8.32
CA LYS A 80 7.57 -2.64 -7.76
C LYS A 80 7.67 -4.16 -7.89
N ALA A 81 6.76 -4.84 -8.62
CA ALA A 81 6.88 -6.28 -8.83
C ALA A 81 8.17 -6.63 -9.55
N LEU A 82 8.82 -7.72 -9.13
CA LEU A 82 9.93 -8.35 -9.83
C LEU A 82 9.40 -8.82 -11.20
N PRO A 83 10.11 -8.54 -12.32
CA PRO A 83 9.70 -8.97 -13.64
C PRO A 83 9.36 -10.46 -13.68
N ASN A 84 8.25 -10.81 -14.34
CA ASN A 84 7.76 -12.18 -14.47
C ASN A 84 7.42 -12.90 -13.14
N SER A 85 7.23 -12.18 -12.03
CA SER A 85 6.75 -12.75 -10.76
C SER A 85 5.23 -12.61 -10.52
N VAL A 86 4.53 -11.77 -11.29
CA VAL A 86 3.09 -11.56 -11.08
C VAL A 86 2.30 -12.77 -11.56
N ARG A 87 1.45 -13.35 -10.70
CA ARG A 87 0.57 -14.47 -11.03
C ARG A 87 -0.77 -14.44 -10.28
N LEU A 88 -1.84 -14.89 -10.93
CA LEU A 88 -3.08 -15.27 -10.25
C LEU A 88 -2.86 -16.60 -9.52
N VAL A 89 -3.33 -16.70 -8.28
CA VAL A 89 -3.12 -17.92 -7.47
C VAL A 89 -4.21 -18.93 -7.78
N ALA A 90 -3.82 -20.18 -8.07
CA ALA A 90 -4.72 -21.25 -8.52
C ALA A 90 -5.62 -20.90 -9.74
N ASN A 91 -5.24 -19.88 -10.53
CA ASN A 91 -6.07 -19.24 -11.57
C ASN A 91 -7.38 -18.62 -11.04
N ASP A 92 -7.49 -18.37 -9.73
CA ASP A 92 -8.64 -17.73 -9.10
C ASP A 92 -8.51 -16.19 -9.19
N ALA A 93 -9.54 -15.56 -9.77
CA ALA A 93 -9.61 -14.11 -9.92
C ALA A 93 -9.86 -13.36 -8.60
N GLN A 94 -10.06 -14.04 -7.47
CA GLN A 94 -10.11 -13.42 -6.14
C GLN A 94 -8.74 -13.10 -5.54
N CYS A 95 -7.63 -13.61 -6.10
CA CYS A 95 -6.30 -13.33 -5.54
C CYS A 95 -5.15 -13.31 -6.55
N LEU A 96 -4.22 -12.39 -6.27
CA LEU A 96 -3.04 -12.11 -7.08
C LEU A 96 -1.82 -12.08 -6.16
N GLU A 97 -0.70 -12.67 -6.57
CA GLU A 97 0.57 -12.56 -5.85
C GLU A 97 1.75 -12.22 -6.76
N PHE A 98 2.78 -11.64 -6.15
CA PHE A 98 4.01 -11.22 -6.81
C PHE A 98 5.15 -11.13 -5.79
N ILE A 99 6.39 -11.15 -6.28
CA ILE A 99 7.58 -10.83 -5.50
C ILE A 99 7.81 -9.32 -5.66
N PRO A 100 7.85 -8.49 -4.60
CA PRO A 100 8.17 -7.07 -4.74
C PRO A 100 9.70 -6.86 -4.80
N THR A 101 10.10 -5.66 -5.20
CA THR A 101 11.48 -5.20 -5.21
C THR A 101 11.63 -3.94 -4.35
N ARG A 102 12.72 -3.86 -3.58
CA ARG A 102 13.11 -2.66 -2.84
C ARG A 102 13.87 -1.70 -3.75
N THR A 103 14.83 -2.24 -4.51
CA THR A 103 15.72 -1.52 -5.43
C THR A 103 16.26 -2.48 -6.50
N GLY A 104 17.12 -2.00 -7.40
CA GLY A 104 17.88 -2.79 -8.36
C GLY A 104 19.16 -2.07 -8.78
N GLY A 105 20.12 -2.80 -9.33
CA GLY A 105 21.43 -2.27 -9.70
C GLY A 105 21.97 -2.86 -10.99
N ARG A 106 23.18 -2.45 -11.38
CA ARG A 106 23.98 -3.13 -12.40
C ARG A 106 25.17 -3.82 -11.77
N TYR A 107 25.42 -5.08 -12.15
CA TYR A 107 26.59 -5.83 -11.69
C TYR A 107 27.79 -5.59 -12.61
N ARG A 108 29.00 -5.79 -12.08
CA ARG A 108 30.24 -5.81 -12.87
C ARG A 108 30.29 -7.08 -13.74
N GLU A 109 30.33 -6.89 -15.05
CA GLU A 109 30.52 -7.96 -16.05
C GLU A 109 32.00 -8.25 -16.36
N ALA A 110 32.87 -7.24 -16.27
CA ALA A 110 34.27 -7.37 -16.70
C ALA A 110 35.23 -6.47 -15.89
N ILE A 111 36.51 -6.76 -16.05
CA ILE A 111 37.64 -5.94 -15.62
C ILE A 111 38.34 -5.44 -16.89
N ASP A 112 38.63 -4.14 -17.00
CA ASP A 112 39.39 -3.57 -18.12
C ASP A 112 40.87 -3.98 -17.99
N SER A 113 41.48 -4.47 -19.07
CA SER A 113 42.91 -4.80 -19.13
C SER A 113 43.82 -3.58 -18.98
N ARG A 114 43.28 -2.36 -19.11
CA ARG A 114 43.96 -1.09 -18.79
C ARG A 114 43.98 -0.78 -17.29
N ALA A 115 43.47 -1.67 -16.43
CA ALA A 115 43.53 -1.55 -14.99
C ALA A 115 44.97 -1.70 -14.44
N ALA A 116 45.73 -0.60 -14.48
CA ALA A 116 46.75 -0.32 -13.45
C ALA A 116 46.12 -0.32 -12.03
N LEU A 117 44.79 -0.11 -11.98
CA LEU A 117 43.89 -0.47 -10.89
C LEU A 117 43.80 -1.99 -10.67
N ALA A 118 44.90 -2.65 -10.33
CA ALA A 118 44.90 -4.03 -9.80
C ALA A 118 44.35 -4.07 -8.35
N GLN A 119 43.23 -3.37 -8.13
CA GLN A 119 42.51 -3.32 -6.86
C GLN A 119 41.87 -4.68 -6.62
N THR A 120 42.25 -5.33 -5.51
CA THR A 120 41.77 -6.65 -5.06
C THR A 120 40.25 -6.74 -4.87
N ASN A 121 39.55 -5.62 -4.99
CA ASN A 121 38.13 -5.46 -4.70
C ASN A 121 37.27 -5.39 -5.97
N LEU A 122 37.87 -5.47 -7.17
CA LEU A 122 37.15 -5.54 -8.45
C LEU A 122 36.58 -6.95 -8.66
N ASN A 123 35.33 -7.19 -8.25
CA ASN A 123 34.71 -8.51 -8.36
C ASN A 123 33.61 -8.57 -9.44
N VAL A 124 33.73 -9.53 -10.37
CA VAL A 124 32.82 -9.80 -11.49
C VAL A 124 31.76 -10.82 -11.07
N LEU A 125 30.52 -10.65 -11.52
CA LEU A 125 29.52 -11.72 -11.42
C LEU A 125 29.74 -12.73 -12.55
N ASP A 126 30.51 -13.80 -12.29
CA ASP A 126 30.67 -14.93 -13.20
C ASP A 126 29.46 -15.88 -13.10
N PHE A 127 28.97 -16.33 -14.25
CA PHE A 127 27.82 -17.24 -14.40
C PHE A 127 28.26 -18.70 -14.61
N ASN A 128 29.57 -18.97 -14.66
CA ASN A 128 30.14 -20.31 -14.72
C ASN A 128 30.57 -20.83 -13.34
N LEU A 129 30.65 -19.96 -12.33
CA LEU A 129 31.17 -20.24 -10.99
C LEU A 129 30.14 -19.92 -9.90
N VAL A 130 30.24 -20.57 -8.75
CA VAL A 130 29.39 -20.28 -7.59
C VAL A 130 29.89 -19.00 -6.91
N ALA A 131 29.30 -17.86 -7.25
CA ALA A 131 29.67 -16.57 -6.70
C ALA A 131 29.30 -16.45 -5.20
N SER A 132 30.29 -16.06 -4.37
CA SER A 132 30.09 -15.65 -2.97
C SER A 132 29.96 -14.14 -2.80
N SER A 133 30.34 -13.36 -3.81
CA SER A 133 30.10 -11.92 -3.90
C SER A 133 30.23 -11.43 -5.34
N PHE A 134 29.79 -10.20 -5.60
CA PHE A 134 30.07 -9.45 -6.84
C PHE A 134 29.96 -7.94 -6.57
N ASN A 135 30.49 -7.10 -7.48
CA ASN A 135 30.33 -5.65 -7.36
C ASN A 135 29.06 -5.14 -8.07
N MET A 136 28.26 -4.35 -7.36
CA MET A 136 27.30 -3.41 -7.92
C MET A 136 28.02 -2.11 -8.31
N LEU A 137 27.69 -1.59 -9.49
CA LEU A 137 28.09 -0.24 -9.92
C LEU A 137 27.26 0.81 -9.16
N GLY A 138 27.90 1.69 -8.40
CA GLY A 138 27.27 2.68 -7.53
C GLY A 138 27.40 2.37 -6.02
N GLU A 139 27.06 3.36 -5.20
CA GLU A 139 27.10 3.29 -3.73
C GLU A 139 25.73 2.98 -3.13
N ASN A 140 25.61 1.85 -2.43
CA ASN A 140 24.41 1.56 -1.65
C ASN A 140 24.12 2.62 -0.57
N PRO A 141 25.11 3.16 0.20
CA PRO A 141 24.85 4.23 1.17
C PRO A 141 24.30 5.53 0.56
N ALA A 142 24.59 5.81 -0.71
CA ALA A 142 24.12 7.00 -1.43
C ALA A 142 22.69 6.86 -2.00
N LEU A 143 22.11 5.66 -1.97
CA LEU A 143 20.69 5.46 -2.24
C LEU A 143 19.84 6.04 -1.10
N PRO A 144 18.56 6.38 -1.35
CA PRO A 144 17.59 6.64 -0.30
C PRO A 144 17.53 5.50 0.74
N SER A 145 17.28 5.82 2.01
CA SER A 145 17.35 4.83 3.10
C SER A 145 16.27 3.74 3.04
N ASP A 146 15.14 3.99 2.36
CA ASP A 146 14.13 2.99 2.02
C ASP A 146 14.56 2.04 0.88
N GLN A 147 15.57 2.45 0.10
CA GLN A 147 16.14 1.71 -1.03
C GLN A 147 17.49 1.05 -0.72
N HIS A 148 18.05 1.27 0.48
CA HIS A 148 19.26 0.59 0.94
C HIS A 148 19.10 -0.94 0.84
N ILE A 149 20.09 -1.59 0.22
CA ILE A 149 20.31 -3.03 0.22
C ILE A 149 20.85 -3.41 1.60
N ARG A 150 20.22 -4.40 2.26
CA ARG A 150 20.52 -4.78 3.65
C ARG A 150 20.81 -6.27 3.73
N THR A 151 21.57 -6.68 4.74
CA THR A 151 21.71 -8.10 5.11
C THR A 151 20.32 -8.71 5.36
N GLY A 152 20.06 -9.87 4.74
CA GLY A 152 18.76 -10.55 4.79
C GLY A 152 17.84 -10.26 3.60
N ASP A 153 18.08 -9.18 2.83
CA ASP A 153 17.47 -9.02 1.50
C ASP A 153 17.94 -10.14 0.56
N LEU A 154 17.20 -10.38 -0.53
CA LEU A 154 17.61 -11.34 -1.56
C LEU A 154 17.95 -10.61 -2.87
N VAL A 155 18.97 -11.07 -3.59
CA VAL A 155 19.22 -10.67 -4.98
C VAL A 155 18.60 -11.70 -5.92
N ALA A 156 17.84 -11.21 -6.90
CA ALA A 156 17.40 -11.98 -8.06
C ALA A 156 18.14 -11.47 -9.31
N VAL A 157 18.57 -12.38 -10.18
CA VAL A 157 19.23 -12.04 -11.44
C VAL A 157 18.44 -12.61 -12.60
N TYR A 158 18.07 -11.76 -13.57
CA TYR A 158 17.42 -12.17 -14.82
C TYR A 158 16.16 -13.04 -14.67
N ASN A 159 15.15 -12.55 -13.92
CA ASN A 159 13.94 -13.33 -13.65
C ASN A 159 13.03 -13.49 -14.88
N LEU A 160 12.87 -14.72 -15.36
CA LEU A 160 12.05 -15.10 -16.51
C LEU A 160 10.71 -15.73 -16.11
N GLY A 161 10.51 -16.06 -14.82
CA GLY A 161 9.29 -16.72 -14.34
C GLY A 161 9.10 -18.14 -14.87
N SER A 162 10.19 -18.78 -15.31
CA SER A 162 10.21 -20.13 -15.89
C SER A 162 11.31 -20.98 -15.26
N VAL A 163 11.16 -22.30 -15.31
CA VAL A 163 12.08 -23.26 -14.66
C VAL A 163 13.51 -23.04 -15.16
N GLY A 164 14.43 -22.80 -14.24
CA GLY A 164 15.82 -22.43 -14.52
C GLY A 164 16.10 -20.93 -14.40
N SER A 165 15.09 -20.05 -14.33
CA SER A 165 15.25 -18.64 -13.91
C SER A 165 13.96 -18.07 -13.31
N ASP A 166 13.42 -18.75 -12.31
CA ASP A 166 12.26 -18.35 -11.51
C ASP A 166 12.65 -18.15 -10.03
N ALA A 167 12.45 -16.93 -9.53
CA ALA A 167 12.75 -16.53 -8.17
C ALA A 167 11.86 -17.23 -7.12
N TYR A 168 10.64 -17.65 -7.47
CA TYR A 168 9.82 -18.48 -6.57
C TYR A 168 10.44 -19.85 -6.34
N ARG A 169 11.19 -20.36 -7.31
CA ARG A 169 11.90 -21.63 -7.25
C ARG A 169 13.32 -21.49 -6.71
N LEU A 170 13.77 -20.26 -6.47
CA LEU A 170 15.15 -19.87 -6.13
C LEU A 170 16.19 -20.15 -7.24
N ASP A 171 15.75 -20.55 -8.44
CA ASP A 171 16.64 -20.99 -9.53
C ASP A 171 17.72 -19.92 -9.82
N ASN A 172 17.38 -18.64 -9.66
CA ASN A 172 18.21 -17.45 -9.92
C ASN A 172 18.35 -16.46 -8.72
N VAL A 173 18.15 -16.92 -7.48
CA VAL A 173 18.18 -16.08 -6.27
C VAL A 173 19.39 -16.38 -5.37
N ALA A 174 19.88 -15.38 -4.64
CA ALA A 174 20.81 -15.53 -3.51
C ALA A 174 20.43 -14.58 -2.36
N GLN A 175 20.85 -14.87 -1.13
CA GLN A 175 20.67 -13.98 0.02
C GLN A 175 21.83 -12.98 0.14
N ILE A 176 21.56 -11.71 0.43
CA ILE A 176 22.58 -10.73 0.79
C ILE A 176 23.06 -11.00 2.22
N SER A 177 24.34 -11.30 2.39
CA SER A 177 24.98 -11.46 3.70
C SER A 177 25.61 -10.14 4.19
N ALA A 178 26.16 -9.33 3.29
CA ALA A 178 26.65 -7.97 3.57
C ALA A 178 26.68 -7.09 2.32
N SER A 179 26.73 -5.77 2.54
CA SER A 179 26.95 -4.76 1.50
C SER A 179 28.04 -3.80 1.99
N THR A 180 29.19 -3.76 1.31
CA THR A 180 30.34 -2.91 1.68
C THR A 180 30.77 -2.03 0.52
N LEU A 181 31.34 -0.85 0.79
CA LEU A 181 31.98 -0.02 -0.23
C LEU A 181 33.27 -0.72 -0.69
N ALA A 182 33.30 -1.22 -1.93
CA ALA A 182 34.48 -1.87 -2.49
C ALA A 182 35.48 -0.86 -3.05
N ILE A 183 34.96 0.20 -3.67
CA ILE A 183 35.71 1.23 -4.39
C ILE A 183 34.99 2.58 -4.14
N PRO A 184 35.67 3.61 -3.59
CA PRO A 184 35.06 4.91 -3.27
C PRO A 184 34.96 5.87 -4.48
N GLY A 185 35.17 5.36 -5.70
CA GLY A 185 35.35 6.18 -6.91
C GLY A 185 36.64 7.00 -6.90
N GLY A 186 36.90 7.71 -7.99
CA GLY A 186 38.02 8.66 -8.06
C GLY A 186 38.67 8.78 -9.43
N LEU A 187 39.91 9.27 -9.42
CA LEU A 187 40.75 9.48 -10.60
C LEU A 187 42.09 8.75 -10.39
N LEU A 188 42.49 7.89 -11.32
CA LEU A 188 43.82 7.27 -11.32
C LEU A 188 44.42 7.28 -12.72
N SER A 189 45.67 7.70 -12.85
CA SER A 189 46.40 7.83 -14.12
C SER A 189 45.62 8.60 -15.22
N GLY A 190 44.82 9.59 -14.83
CA GLY A 190 43.98 10.39 -15.73
C GLY A 190 42.63 9.75 -16.11
N VAL A 191 42.33 8.53 -15.66
CA VAL A 191 41.05 7.84 -15.89
C VAL A 191 40.15 7.99 -14.67
N SER A 192 38.95 8.55 -14.87
CA SER A 192 37.92 8.68 -13.83
C SER A 192 37.09 7.40 -13.74
N TYR A 193 36.79 6.95 -12.53
CA TYR A 193 35.99 5.76 -12.27
C TYR A 193 34.92 6.04 -11.19
N GLY A 194 33.74 5.47 -11.39
CA GLY A 194 32.66 5.53 -10.41
C GLY A 194 32.90 4.63 -9.19
N PRO A 195 32.21 4.89 -8.08
CA PRO A 195 32.25 4.01 -6.91
C PRO A 195 31.49 2.70 -7.13
N GLU A 196 31.84 1.68 -6.34
CA GLU A 196 31.25 0.33 -6.41
C GLU A 196 31.00 -0.24 -5.02
N THR A 197 29.84 -0.87 -4.85
CA THR A 197 29.46 -1.61 -3.64
C THR A 197 29.66 -3.10 -3.88
N GLN A 198 30.44 -3.79 -3.05
CA GLN A 198 30.49 -5.24 -3.06
C GLN A 198 29.30 -5.80 -2.30
N LEU A 199 28.51 -6.62 -2.99
CA LEU A 199 27.42 -7.39 -2.41
C LEU A 199 27.95 -8.79 -2.11
N GLN A 200 28.06 -9.11 -0.83
CA GLN A 200 28.37 -10.45 -0.32
C GLN A 200 27.08 -11.27 -0.31
N ILE A 201 27.14 -12.49 -0.82
CA ILE A 201 25.96 -13.34 -1.05
C ILE A 201 26.13 -14.78 -0.54
N SER A 202 25.01 -15.41 -0.22
CA SER A 202 24.95 -16.79 0.27
C SER A 202 23.68 -17.52 -0.23
N GLY A 203 23.54 -18.80 0.13
CA GLY A 203 22.36 -19.60 -0.19
C GLY A 203 22.35 -20.26 -1.58
N ARG A 204 23.41 -20.11 -2.38
CA ARG A 204 23.59 -20.83 -3.65
C ARG A 204 24.66 -21.92 -3.55
N SER A 205 24.37 -23.08 -4.14
CA SER A 205 25.32 -24.17 -4.42
C SER A 205 25.68 -24.31 -5.90
N THR A 206 25.04 -23.50 -6.76
CA THR A 206 25.22 -23.46 -8.22
C THR A 206 25.45 -22.02 -8.69
N PRO A 207 26.10 -21.80 -9.85
CA PRO A 207 26.20 -20.48 -10.48
C PRO A 207 24.83 -19.84 -10.71
N PHE A 208 24.77 -18.53 -10.92
CA PHE A 208 23.54 -17.93 -11.48
C PHE A 208 23.30 -18.49 -12.89
N PRO A 209 22.05 -18.82 -13.25
CA PRO A 209 21.77 -19.64 -14.42
C PRO A 209 22.01 -18.93 -15.75
N LEU A 210 21.74 -17.62 -15.81
CA LEU A 210 21.78 -16.82 -17.05
C LEU A 210 22.13 -15.36 -16.74
N PRO A 211 23.04 -14.72 -17.52
CA PRO A 211 23.34 -13.29 -17.39
C PRO A 211 22.23 -12.42 -17.99
N SER A 212 21.82 -11.36 -17.29
CA SER A 212 20.85 -10.40 -17.85
C SER A 212 21.48 -9.58 -18.98
N ALA A 213 20.72 -9.34 -20.05
CA ALA A 213 21.21 -8.61 -21.22
C ALA A 213 21.69 -7.18 -20.86
N SER A 214 21.02 -6.53 -19.92
CA SER A 214 21.32 -5.18 -19.40
C SER A 214 22.39 -5.14 -18.29
N LYS A 215 22.88 -6.31 -17.86
CA LYS A 215 23.74 -6.52 -16.68
C LYS A 215 23.12 -6.00 -15.38
N ARG A 216 21.80 -6.16 -15.26
CA ARG A 216 20.99 -5.78 -14.10
C ARG A 216 20.70 -6.95 -13.16
N PHE A 217 20.41 -6.59 -11.91
CA PHE A 217 19.82 -7.44 -10.89
C PHE A 217 18.78 -6.63 -10.10
N GLN A 218 17.89 -7.34 -9.41
CA GLN A 218 16.83 -6.78 -8.59
C GLN A 218 17.00 -7.25 -7.14
N ILE A 219 16.62 -6.40 -6.18
CA ILE A 219 16.70 -6.70 -4.74
C ILE A 219 15.29 -6.88 -4.19
N ILE A 220 15.01 -8.08 -3.69
CA ILE A 220 13.78 -8.46 -2.99
C ILE A 220 13.98 -8.10 -1.49
N PRO A 221 13.08 -7.32 -0.87
CA PRO A 221 13.19 -6.97 0.54
C PRO A 221 13.11 -8.22 1.44
N GLY A 222 14.02 -8.38 2.39
CA GLY A 222 14.05 -9.55 3.29
C GLY A 222 12.81 -9.69 4.17
N ASP A 223 12.20 -8.56 4.52
CA ASP A 223 10.97 -8.38 5.31
C ASP A 223 9.67 -8.57 4.50
N GLU A 224 9.73 -8.48 3.17
CA GLU A 224 8.55 -8.58 2.30
C GLU A 224 8.90 -9.28 0.98
N GLN A 225 8.97 -10.61 0.99
CA GLN A 225 9.48 -11.38 -0.15
C GLN A 225 8.39 -11.87 -1.11
N VAL A 226 7.17 -12.08 -0.62
CA VAL A 226 5.98 -12.32 -1.46
C VAL A 226 4.85 -11.46 -0.93
N VAL A 227 4.25 -10.66 -1.81
CA VAL A 227 3.03 -9.90 -1.55
C VAL A 227 1.86 -10.58 -2.23
N SER A 228 0.75 -10.68 -1.52
CA SER A 228 -0.49 -11.24 -2.06
C SER A 228 -1.67 -10.34 -1.74
N TYR A 229 -2.52 -10.08 -2.71
CA TYR A 229 -3.83 -9.49 -2.50
C TYR A 229 -4.88 -10.58 -2.52
N VAL A 230 -5.79 -10.56 -1.55
CA VAL A 230 -6.84 -11.57 -1.40
C VAL A 230 -8.16 -10.90 -1.11
N CYS A 231 -9.14 -11.11 -1.98
CA CYS A 231 -10.52 -10.77 -1.75
C CYS A 231 -11.23 -11.97 -1.10
N SER A 232 -11.64 -11.79 0.16
CA SER A 232 -12.30 -12.81 0.96
C SER A 232 -13.75 -12.44 1.20
N GLY A 233 -14.68 -13.38 1.01
CA GLY A 233 -16.10 -13.21 1.35
C GLY A 233 -16.86 -12.16 0.54
N ALA A 234 -16.41 -11.81 -0.67
CA ALA A 234 -17.09 -10.84 -1.52
C ALA A 234 -18.53 -11.27 -1.85
N GLY A 235 -19.48 -10.37 -1.59
CA GLY A 235 -20.92 -10.61 -1.73
C GLY A 235 -21.72 -9.63 -0.86
N LEU A 236 -23.04 -9.73 -0.85
CA LEU A 236 -23.93 -8.89 -0.04
C LEU A 236 -24.52 -9.63 1.16
N ASP A 237 -24.82 -8.92 2.25
CA ASP A 237 -25.62 -9.40 3.37
C ASP A 237 -27.13 -9.18 3.13
N ALA A 238 -27.97 -9.69 4.05
CA ALA A 238 -29.42 -9.51 4.00
C ALA A 238 -29.91 -8.07 4.28
N ALA A 239 -29.01 -7.15 4.66
CA ALA A 239 -29.28 -5.73 4.86
C ALA A 239 -28.77 -4.85 3.70
N GLY A 240 -28.15 -5.46 2.68
CA GLY A 240 -27.59 -4.76 1.52
C GLY A 240 -26.23 -4.10 1.76
N ASN A 241 -25.41 -4.59 2.69
CA ASN A 241 -23.99 -4.22 2.81
C ASN A 241 -23.12 -5.29 2.16
N GLY A 242 -21.92 -4.93 1.69
CA GLY A 242 -20.92 -5.92 1.29
C GLY A 242 -20.39 -6.68 2.51
N GLN A 243 -20.20 -7.98 2.38
CA GLN A 243 -19.61 -8.83 3.44
C GLN A 243 -18.09 -8.98 3.29
N GLY A 244 -17.56 -8.71 2.10
CA GLY A 244 -16.17 -9.02 1.77
C GLY A 244 -15.15 -8.02 2.29
N THR A 245 -13.90 -8.47 2.29
CA THR A 245 -12.72 -7.67 2.62
C THR A 245 -11.59 -7.96 1.65
N LEU A 246 -10.97 -6.90 1.12
CA LEU A 246 -9.72 -6.95 0.36
C LEU A 246 -8.55 -6.80 1.33
N TYR A 247 -7.76 -7.85 1.46
CA TYR A 247 -6.55 -7.89 2.26
C TYR A 247 -5.28 -7.73 1.41
N ARG A 248 -4.26 -7.09 1.99
CA ARG A 248 -2.86 -7.20 1.60
C ARG A 248 -2.14 -8.13 2.58
N TYR A 249 -1.41 -9.09 2.04
CA TYR A 249 -0.54 -9.99 2.78
C TYR A 249 0.91 -9.80 2.36
N ALA A 250 1.82 -9.92 3.32
CA ALA A 250 3.26 -9.76 3.17
C ALA A 250 3.96 -10.85 3.99
N ARG A 251 5.03 -11.43 3.46
CA ARG A 251 5.71 -12.59 4.08
C ARG A 251 7.12 -12.79 3.55
N SER A 252 8.05 -13.14 4.43
CA SER A 252 9.37 -13.68 4.11
C SER A 252 9.25 -15.15 3.72
N ALA A 253 8.66 -15.42 2.55
CA ALA A 253 8.37 -16.79 2.09
C ALA A 253 9.53 -17.48 1.35
N LEU A 254 10.55 -16.72 0.96
CA LEU A 254 11.72 -17.20 0.20
C LEU A 254 12.95 -17.45 1.09
N SER A 255 12.94 -16.99 2.36
CA SER A 255 13.97 -17.29 3.35
C SER A 255 13.41 -17.43 4.77
N ASN A 256 13.99 -18.35 5.54
CA ASN A 256 13.73 -18.54 6.96
C ASN A 256 15.07 -18.65 7.75
N ALA A 257 15.00 -19.00 9.04
CA ALA A 257 16.18 -19.12 9.90
C ALA A 257 17.17 -20.23 9.48
N GLN A 258 16.75 -21.15 8.60
CA GLN A 258 17.53 -22.26 8.07
C GLN A 258 18.11 -21.97 6.66
N GLY A 259 17.80 -20.81 6.06
CA GLY A 259 18.29 -20.40 4.74
C GLY A 259 17.16 -20.09 3.76
N LEU A 260 17.42 -20.28 2.46
CA LEU A 260 16.44 -20.06 1.41
C LEU A 260 15.48 -21.25 1.26
N THR A 261 14.19 -20.99 1.01
CA THR A 261 13.18 -22.00 0.68
C THR A 261 12.32 -21.60 -0.50
N ALA A 262 12.13 -22.51 -1.46
CA ALA A 262 11.27 -22.27 -2.63
C ALA A 262 9.80 -22.12 -2.21
N TYR A 263 9.09 -21.20 -2.86
CA TYR A 263 7.70 -20.85 -2.60
C TYR A 263 6.77 -21.30 -3.75
N PRO A 264 6.20 -22.52 -3.68
CA PRO A 264 5.24 -22.99 -4.67
C PRO A 264 3.94 -22.15 -4.62
N PRO A 265 3.22 -22.00 -5.75
CA PRO A 265 1.93 -21.30 -5.77
C PRO A 265 0.91 -21.99 -4.84
N PRO A 266 0.14 -21.25 -4.04
CA PRO A 266 -0.93 -21.83 -3.24
C PRO A 266 -2.00 -22.51 -4.09
N THR A 267 -2.65 -23.51 -3.49
CA THR A 267 -3.74 -24.27 -4.12
C THR A 267 -5.09 -23.54 -4.14
N SER A 268 -5.21 -22.40 -3.46
CA SER A 268 -6.40 -21.53 -3.44
C SER A 268 -6.10 -20.18 -2.80
N CYS A 269 -6.98 -19.19 -2.99
CA CYS A 269 -6.93 -17.92 -2.26
C CYS A 269 -7.03 -18.11 -0.73
N ALA A 270 -7.84 -19.06 -0.28
CA ALA A 270 -8.00 -19.36 1.14
C ALA A 270 -6.69 -19.87 1.78
N ALA A 271 -5.87 -20.64 1.04
CA ALA A 271 -4.59 -21.15 1.51
C ALA A 271 -3.53 -20.04 1.76
N ILE A 272 -3.72 -18.83 1.20
CA ILE A 272 -2.91 -17.66 1.55
C ILE A 272 -3.22 -17.21 2.98
N LEU A 273 -4.50 -17.24 3.37
CA LEU A 273 -5.00 -16.71 4.65
C LEU A 273 -4.81 -17.67 5.83
N THR A 274 -4.71 -18.99 5.59
CA THR A 274 -4.60 -19.99 6.67
C THR A 274 -3.20 -20.15 7.27
N ASN A 275 -2.15 -19.64 6.60
CA ASN A 275 -0.75 -19.83 7.00
C ASN A 275 -0.21 -18.71 7.92
N LEU A 276 -1.03 -18.28 8.89
CA LEU A 276 -0.76 -17.17 9.81
C LEU A 276 0.43 -17.36 10.75
N ASN A 277 0.88 -18.60 10.98
CA ASN A 277 1.87 -18.94 12.02
C ASN A 277 3.32 -18.54 11.70
N ALA A 278 3.59 -18.05 10.48
CA ALA A 278 4.92 -17.60 10.05
C ALA A 278 4.99 -16.08 9.81
N VAL A 279 4.00 -15.33 10.28
CA VAL A 279 3.78 -13.93 9.88
C VAL A 279 3.72 -13.01 11.10
N THR A 280 4.68 -12.09 11.19
CA THR A 280 4.75 -11.05 12.23
C THR A 280 3.64 -10.00 12.11
N ASP A 281 3.15 -9.75 10.89
CA ASP A 281 2.22 -8.67 10.59
C ASP A 281 0.86 -9.17 10.11
N LYS A 282 -0.18 -8.88 10.89
CA LYS A 282 -1.58 -9.25 10.58
C LYS A 282 -1.98 -8.74 9.18
N PRO A 283 -2.81 -9.49 8.42
CA PRO A 283 -3.21 -9.09 7.07
C PRO A 283 -3.84 -7.69 7.07
N ALA A 284 -3.26 -6.77 6.30
CA ALA A 284 -3.68 -5.38 6.28
C ALA A 284 -4.96 -5.24 5.44
N VAL A 285 -6.03 -4.75 6.07
CA VAL A 285 -7.30 -4.44 5.39
C VAL A 285 -7.10 -3.20 4.50
N LEU A 286 -7.35 -3.33 3.20
CA LEU A 286 -7.36 -2.20 2.27
C LEU A 286 -8.77 -1.65 2.02
N ALA A 287 -9.75 -2.54 1.89
CA ALA A 287 -11.16 -2.19 1.78
C ALA A 287 -12.01 -3.25 2.51
N SER A 288 -13.04 -2.78 3.21
CA SER A 288 -14.10 -3.61 3.79
C SER A 288 -15.42 -3.29 3.10
N ASN A 289 -16.50 -4.01 3.40
CA ASN A 289 -17.80 -3.84 2.73
C ASN A 289 -17.75 -4.18 1.22
N VAL A 290 -16.86 -5.10 0.82
CA VAL A 290 -16.65 -5.49 -0.58
C VAL A 290 -17.78 -6.41 -1.06
N SER A 291 -18.49 -6.00 -2.11
CA SER A 291 -19.58 -6.74 -2.73
C SER A 291 -19.17 -7.49 -4.00
N GLU A 292 -18.15 -6.99 -4.70
CA GLU A 292 -17.50 -7.64 -5.83
C GLU A 292 -16.01 -7.27 -5.83
N CYS A 293 -15.16 -8.24 -6.12
CA CYS A 293 -13.75 -8.00 -6.40
C CYS A 293 -13.31 -8.94 -7.51
N ARG A 294 -12.45 -8.46 -8.41
CA ARG A 294 -11.86 -9.28 -9.46
C ARG A 294 -10.49 -8.73 -9.88
N PHE A 295 -9.48 -9.58 -9.76
CA PHE A 295 -8.20 -9.44 -10.46
C PHE A 295 -8.29 -10.04 -11.86
N ASP A 296 -7.55 -9.45 -12.79
CA ASP A 296 -7.32 -9.94 -14.13
C ASP A 296 -5.84 -9.67 -14.45
N TYR A 297 -5.15 -10.60 -15.12
CA TYR A 297 -3.74 -10.45 -15.47
C TYR A 297 -3.44 -11.01 -16.86
N ASP A 298 -3.00 -10.12 -17.75
CA ASP A 298 -2.60 -10.43 -19.12
C ASP A 298 -1.11 -10.14 -19.32
N SER A 299 -0.32 -11.14 -19.69
CA SER A 299 1.13 -11.04 -19.93
C SER A 299 1.44 -10.57 -21.36
N ALA A 300 0.92 -9.39 -21.72
CA ALA A 300 0.96 -8.82 -23.07
C ALA A 300 2.38 -8.73 -23.65
N SER A 301 2.62 -9.50 -24.73
CA SER A 301 3.87 -9.57 -25.51
C SER A 301 5.17 -9.70 -24.69
N GLY A 302 5.12 -10.40 -23.55
CA GLY A 302 6.28 -10.94 -22.82
C GLY A 302 7.18 -9.95 -22.08
N HIS A 303 7.22 -8.68 -22.49
CA HIS A 303 8.01 -7.63 -21.83
C HIS A 303 7.18 -6.69 -20.96
N LEU A 304 5.85 -6.75 -21.10
CA LEU A 304 4.90 -6.06 -20.25
C LEU A 304 3.90 -7.06 -19.67
N GLY A 305 3.31 -6.72 -18.54
CA GLY A 305 2.13 -7.36 -18.01
C GLY A 305 1.09 -6.31 -17.66
N LEU A 306 -0.18 -6.70 -17.66
CA LEU A 306 -1.30 -5.79 -17.42
C LEU A 306 -2.20 -6.38 -16.33
N VAL A 307 -2.10 -5.83 -15.12
CA VAL A 307 -3.01 -6.18 -14.02
C VAL A 307 -4.19 -5.22 -14.05
N ARG A 308 -5.41 -5.77 -14.04
CA ARG A 308 -6.64 -5.02 -13.77
C ARG A 308 -7.21 -5.48 -12.43
N LEU A 309 -7.63 -4.52 -11.59
CA LEU A 309 -8.43 -4.78 -10.40
C LEU A 309 -9.75 -4.02 -10.54
N ALA A 310 -10.86 -4.74 -10.52
CA ALA A 310 -12.20 -4.19 -10.34
C ALA A 310 -12.65 -4.40 -8.89
N LEU A 311 -13.21 -3.37 -8.27
CA LEU A 311 -13.62 -3.36 -6.87
C LEU A 311 -14.97 -2.66 -6.73
N SER A 312 -15.98 -3.39 -6.25
CA SER A 312 -17.28 -2.85 -5.84
C SER A 312 -17.38 -2.90 -4.31
N VAL A 313 -17.73 -1.76 -3.72
CA VAL A 313 -17.94 -1.60 -2.27
C VAL A 313 -19.36 -1.12 -2.05
N THR A 314 -20.12 -1.79 -1.17
CA THR A 314 -21.55 -1.54 -0.97
C THR A 314 -21.88 -1.37 0.51
N ARG A 315 -22.67 -0.35 0.86
CA ARG A 315 -23.21 -0.17 2.22
C ARG A 315 -24.64 0.36 2.15
N SER A 316 -25.56 -0.27 2.88
CA SER A 316 -26.98 0.12 2.92
C SER A 316 -27.64 0.22 1.52
N ASN A 317 -27.33 -0.75 0.64
CA ASN A 317 -27.69 -0.84 -0.78
C ASN A 317 -27.02 0.19 -1.72
N GLU A 318 -26.28 1.17 -1.19
CA GLU A 318 -25.51 2.13 -1.98
C GLU A 318 -24.18 1.50 -2.40
N THR A 319 -23.92 1.40 -3.71
CA THR A 319 -22.73 0.73 -4.28
C THR A 319 -21.86 1.71 -5.05
N VAL A 320 -20.55 1.70 -4.75
CA VAL A 320 -19.52 2.34 -5.57
C VAL A 320 -18.69 1.26 -6.23
N ARG A 321 -18.56 1.31 -7.56
CA ARG A 321 -17.69 0.43 -8.35
C ARG A 321 -16.59 1.25 -9.01
N LEU A 322 -15.34 0.90 -8.73
CA LEU A 322 -14.16 1.45 -9.37
C LEU A 322 -13.34 0.34 -10.03
N SER A 323 -12.47 0.71 -10.96
CA SER A 323 -11.44 -0.19 -11.48
C SER A 323 -10.14 0.56 -11.76
N ALA A 324 -9.02 -0.12 -11.56
CA ALA A 324 -7.69 0.37 -11.90
C ALA A 324 -6.97 -0.65 -12.80
N GLN A 325 -6.08 -0.12 -13.64
CA GLN A 325 -5.26 -0.91 -14.54
C GLN A 325 -3.80 -0.47 -14.39
N THR A 326 -2.92 -1.41 -14.08
CA THR A 326 -1.49 -1.18 -13.82
C THR A 326 -0.66 -2.03 -14.78
N GLY A 327 0.19 -1.36 -15.55
CA GLY A 327 1.27 -2.03 -16.27
C GLY A 327 2.36 -2.45 -15.28
N VAL A 328 2.86 -3.68 -15.44
CA VAL A 328 4.04 -4.21 -14.74
C VAL A 328 5.15 -4.49 -15.77
N GLU A 329 6.39 -4.25 -15.41
CA GLU A 329 7.55 -4.46 -16.28
C GLU A 329 7.97 -5.93 -16.21
N ASN A 330 7.87 -6.66 -17.32
CA ASN A 330 8.30 -8.06 -17.43
C ASN A 330 9.68 -8.19 -18.12
N LEU A 331 10.44 -7.09 -18.17
CA LEU A 331 11.81 -7.03 -18.69
C LEU A 331 12.84 -7.05 -17.53
N PRO A 332 13.63 -8.12 -17.36
CA PRO A 332 14.59 -8.26 -16.25
C PRO A 332 16.02 -7.74 -16.51
#